data_AF-A0A7S3Y2L4-F1
#
_entry.id   AF-A0A7S3Y2L4-F1
#
_cell.length_a   1.000
_cell.length_b   1.000
_cell.length_c   1.000
_cell.angle_alpha   90.00
_cell.angle_beta   90.00
_cell.angle_gamma   90.00
#
_symmetry.space_group_name_H-M   'P 1'
#
loop_
_entity.id
_entity.type
_entity.pdbx_description
1 polymer ?
#
loop_
_entity_poly.entity_id
_entity_poly.type
_entity_poly.pdbx_seq_one_letter_code
_entity_poly.pdbx_strand_id
1 'polypeptide(L)'
;TLPHLRRPPGKGAGGDDASEGGAVGQEKTAEEEEEEGMLLELGGLVPYWLPSPGRPVPVPNDLHLPQLMLLTAPNAAGKSTLMRAALAAALLGNAGLLVPCARAKLPRYDLFALRTASHDLP
;
A
#
# COMPACT_ATOMS: atom_id res chain seq x y z
N THR A 1 15.07 -23.75 10.59
CA THR A 1 16.44 -24.28 10.43
C THR A 1 16.73 -24.46 8.94
N LEU A 2 17.43 -23.46 8.38
CA LEU A 2 18.12 -23.36 7.07
C LEU A 2 17.40 -23.66 5.75
N PRO A 3 17.13 -22.63 4.92
CA PRO A 3 16.78 -22.76 3.50
C PRO A 3 17.80 -22.07 2.55
N HIS A 4 19.04 -22.56 2.37
CA HIS A 4 19.99 -21.93 1.42
C HIS A 4 20.94 -22.87 0.66
N LEU A 5 20.44 -23.95 0.03
CA LEU A 5 21.28 -24.73 -0.89
C LEU A 5 21.28 -24.08 -2.29
N ARG A 6 22.10 -23.04 -2.51
CA ARG A 6 22.45 -22.58 -3.86
C ARG A 6 23.38 -23.60 -4.52
N ARG A 7 23.00 -24.17 -5.67
CA ARG A 7 23.89 -24.98 -6.49
C ARG A 7 25.01 -24.11 -7.07
N PRO A 8 26.25 -24.60 -7.20
CA PRO A 8 27.34 -23.87 -7.84
C PRO A 8 27.12 -23.78 -9.36
N PRO A 9 27.66 -22.74 -10.02
CA PRO A 9 27.50 -22.55 -11.47
C PRO A 9 28.32 -23.58 -12.25
N GLY A 10 27.67 -24.20 -13.24
CA GLY A 10 28.29 -25.14 -14.16
C GLY A 10 29.30 -24.43 -15.06
N LYS A 11 30.51 -24.99 -15.13
CA LYS A 11 31.61 -24.56 -16.00
C LYS A 11 31.32 -25.01 -17.43
N GLY A 12 30.83 -24.10 -18.27
CA GLY A 12 30.66 -24.30 -19.72
C GLY A 12 31.60 -23.37 -20.48
N ALA A 13 32.33 -23.94 -21.44
CA ALA A 13 33.41 -23.33 -22.18
C ALA A 13 32.94 -22.47 -23.37
N GLY A 14 33.65 -21.36 -23.62
CA GLY A 14 34.02 -20.89 -24.96
C GLY A 14 33.16 -19.80 -25.61
N GLY A 15 33.83 -18.73 -26.05
CA GLY A 15 33.48 -18.00 -27.29
C GLY A 15 33.13 -16.52 -27.13
N ASP A 16 34.02 -15.68 -27.68
CA ASP A 16 33.99 -14.22 -27.76
C ASP A 16 32.72 -13.62 -28.41
N ASP A 17 32.23 -12.49 -27.89
CA ASP A 17 32.19 -11.20 -28.60
C ASP A 17 31.47 -10.13 -27.76
N ALA A 18 32.09 -8.94 -27.73
CA ALA A 18 31.64 -7.78 -26.98
C ALA A 18 30.46 -7.07 -27.66
N SER A 19 29.42 -6.78 -26.88
CA SER A 19 28.60 -5.59 -27.10
C SER A 19 28.10 -5.10 -25.75
N GLU A 20 28.71 -4.00 -25.31
CA GLU A 20 28.31 -3.22 -24.15
C GLU A 20 26.88 -2.69 -24.34
N GLY A 21 26.00 -3.12 -23.45
CA GLY A 21 24.67 -2.56 -23.26
C GLY A 21 24.34 -2.67 -21.78
N GLY A 22 25.11 -1.97 -20.95
CA GLY A 22 24.91 -1.90 -19.51
C GLY A 22 23.59 -1.25 -19.17
N ALA A 23 22.51 -2.02 -19.13
CA ALA A 23 21.41 -1.72 -18.24
C ALA A 23 21.95 -1.97 -16.82
N VAL A 24 22.52 -0.93 -16.22
CA VAL A 24 22.78 -0.88 -14.78
C VAL A 24 21.41 -1.01 -14.13
N GLY A 25 21.00 -2.25 -13.85
CA GLY A 25 19.98 -2.53 -12.87
C GLY A 25 20.52 -1.94 -11.59
N GLN A 26 19.95 -0.82 -11.17
CA GLN A 26 20.22 -0.27 -9.87
C GLN A 26 19.79 -1.35 -8.87
N GLU A 27 20.78 -2.03 -8.27
CA GLU A 27 20.53 -2.91 -7.14
C GLU A 27 19.92 -2.03 -6.06
N LYS A 28 18.61 -2.22 -5.84
CA LYS A 28 17.86 -1.48 -4.84
C LYS A 28 18.41 -1.87 -3.48
N THR A 29 18.70 -0.89 -2.64
CA THR A 29 19.23 -1.18 -1.30
C THR A 29 18.15 -1.90 -0.48
N ALA A 30 18.54 -2.80 0.42
CA ALA A 30 17.59 -3.59 1.23
C ALA A 30 16.62 -2.69 2.04
N GLU A 31 17.09 -1.51 2.45
CA GLU A 31 16.29 -0.50 3.14
C GLU A 31 15.18 0.07 2.23
N GLU A 32 15.48 0.33 0.96
CA GLU A 32 14.50 0.80 -0.03
C GLU A 32 13.47 -0.27 -0.43
N GLU A 33 13.80 -1.56 -0.32
CA GLU A 33 12.85 -2.66 -0.53
C GLU A 33 11.92 -2.83 0.67
N GLU A 34 12.46 -2.70 1.89
CA GLU A 34 11.67 -2.75 3.13
C GLU A 34 10.68 -1.58 3.23
N GLU A 35 11.10 -0.36 2.90
CA GLU A 35 10.19 0.79 2.85
C GLU A 35 9.08 0.62 1.81
N GLU A 36 9.40 0.05 0.64
CA GLU A 36 8.42 -0.24 -0.39
C GLU A 36 7.45 -1.36 0.00
N GLY A 37 7.91 -2.28 0.87
CA GLY A 37 7.12 -3.34 1.48
C GLY A 37 6.17 -2.85 2.56
N MET A 38 6.38 -1.64 3.11
CA MET A 38 5.51 -1.02 4.13
C MET A 38 4.54 0.02 3.54
N LEU A 39 4.67 0.34 2.26
CA LEU A 39 3.88 1.38 1.61
C LEU A 39 2.41 0.97 1.39
N LEU A 40 1.49 1.76 1.92
CA LEU A 40 0.07 1.74 1.57
C LEU A 40 -0.23 2.75 0.48
N GLU A 41 -0.75 2.28 -0.64
CA GLU A 41 -1.22 3.09 -1.76
C GLU A 41 -2.66 2.71 -2.11
N LEU A 42 -3.58 3.68 -2.02
CA LEU A 42 -4.99 3.51 -2.38
C LEU A 42 -5.36 4.61 -3.37
N GLY A 43 -5.69 4.24 -4.61
CA GLY A 43 -6.15 5.19 -5.63
C GLY A 43 -7.65 5.11 -5.82
N GLY A 44 -8.33 6.25 -5.75
CA GLY A 44 -9.76 6.39 -5.94
C GLY A 44 -10.57 5.72 -4.83
N LEU A 45 -10.11 5.81 -3.59
CA LEU A 45 -10.79 5.23 -2.43
C LEU A 45 -12.11 5.98 -2.16
N VAL A 46 -13.23 5.23 -2.08
CA VAL A 46 -14.58 5.82 -1.90
C VAL A 46 -15.35 5.30 -0.67
N PRO A 47 -15.04 5.75 0.58
CA PRO A 47 -15.76 5.28 1.77
C PRO A 47 -16.19 6.44 2.70
N TYR A 48 -16.79 6.14 3.85
CA TYR A 48 -18.16 6.53 4.28
C TYR A 48 -19.24 5.57 3.80
N TRP A 49 -18.83 4.30 3.74
CA TRP A 49 -19.68 3.10 3.67
C TRP A 49 -20.58 2.98 2.43
N LEU A 50 -20.14 3.58 1.32
CA LEU A 50 -20.52 3.26 -0.06
C LEU A 50 -22.01 3.56 -0.42
N PRO A 51 -22.28 4.43 -1.40
CA PRO A 51 -23.61 4.94 -1.67
C PRO A 51 -24.51 3.94 -2.38
N SER A 52 -25.75 3.93 -1.90
CA SER A 52 -26.97 3.37 -2.48
C SER A 52 -27.75 4.46 -3.23
N PRO A 53 -28.68 4.10 -4.13
CA PRO A 53 -29.57 5.04 -4.81
C PRO A 53 -30.17 6.08 -3.85
N GLY A 54 -29.97 7.38 -4.12
CA GLY A 54 -30.59 8.50 -3.38
C GLY A 54 -29.72 9.27 -2.36
N ARG A 55 -28.42 8.96 -2.21
CA ARG A 55 -27.47 9.74 -1.37
C ARG A 55 -26.42 10.49 -2.21
N PRO A 56 -25.82 11.59 -1.68
CA PRO A 56 -24.64 12.21 -2.29
C PRO A 56 -23.53 11.17 -2.47
N VAL A 57 -22.90 11.18 -3.65
CA VAL A 57 -21.80 10.27 -3.98
C VAL A 57 -20.55 10.70 -3.19
N PRO A 58 -19.86 9.77 -2.50
CA PRO A 58 -18.60 10.07 -1.86
C PRO A 58 -17.58 10.57 -2.85
N VAL A 59 -16.83 11.59 -2.44
CA VAL A 59 -15.70 12.08 -3.21
C VAL A 59 -14.58 11.03 -3.11
N PRO A 60 -14.04 10.52 -4.23
CA PRO A 60 -12.90 9.62 -4.23
C PRO A 60 -11.66 10.31 -3.67
N ASN A 61 -10.85 9.59 -2.88
CA ASN A 61 -9.59 10.09 -2.34
C ASN A 61 -8.44 9.18 -2.72
N ASP A 62 -7.31 9.77 -3.08
CA ASP A 62 -6.04 9.05 -3.24
C ASP A 62 -5.24 9.13 -1.93
N LEU A 63 -4.62 8.02 -1.53
CA LEU A 63 -3.80 7.92 -0.33
C LEU A 63 -2.48 7.24 -0.66
N HIS A 64 -1.40 7.87 -0.21
CA HIS A 64 -0.04 7.35 -0.29
C HIS A 64 0.59 7.51 1.10
N LEU A 65 0.72 6.39 1.82
CA LEU A 65 1.11 6.34 3.22
C LEU A 65 2.33 5.41 3.40
N PRO A 66 3.55 5.95 3.48
CA PRO A 66 4.77 5.16 3.64
C PRO A 66 4.93 4.64 5.08
N GLN A 67 4.98 5.51 6.10
CA GLN A 67 5.00 5.10 7.52
C GLN A 67 4.12 6.00 8.40
N LEU A 68 4.14 7.32 8.18
CA LEU A 68 3.41 8.31 8.97
C LEU A 68 2.87 9.42 8.07
N MET A 69 1.62 9.83 8.31
CA MET A 69 0.99 10.97 7.64
C MET A 69 0.38 11.90 8.69
N LEU A 70 0.72 13.19 8.62
CA LEU A 70 0.07 14.22 9.41
C LEU A 70 -1.07 14.84 8.59
N LEU A 71 -2.31 14.53 8.97
CA LEU A 71 -3.50 15.04 8.31
C LEU A 71 -4.11 16.22 9.08
N THR A 72 -3.99 17.43 8.53
CA THR A 72 -4.56 18.66 9.10
C THR A 72 -5.65 19.23 8.20
N ALA A 73 -6.74 19.71 8.80
CA ALA A 73 -7.89 20.33 8.13
C ALA A 73 -8.91 20.80 9.19
N PRO A 74 -9.90 21.65 8.84
CA PRO A 74 -11.02 22.01 9.73
C PRO A 74 -11.81 20.80 10.26
N ASN A 75 -12.45 20.94 11.42
CA ASN A 75 -13.14 19.83 12.13
C ASN A 75 -14.32 19.18 11.39
N ALA A 76 -14.73 19.71 10.23
CA ALA A 76 -15.77 19.14 9.37
C ALA A 76 -15.29 18.76 7.96
N ALA A 77 -13.97 18.81 7.69
CA ALA A 77 -13.42 18.55 6.36
C ALA A 77 -13.31 17.06 5.98
N GLY A 78 -13.88 16.14 6.78
CA GLY A 78 -13.88 14.71 6.48
C GLY A 78 -12.60 13.96 6.84
N LYS A 79 -11.69 14.54 7.65
CA LYS A 79 -10.45 13.85 8.09
C LYS A 79 -10.71 12.50 8.75
N SER A 80 -11.61 12.47 9.74
CA SER A 80 -11.96 11.24 10.46
C SER A 80 -12.62 10.24 9.51
N THR A 81 -13.42 10.72 8.56
CA THR A 81 -14.00 9.91 7.49
C THR A 81 -12.93 9.23 6.65
N LEU A 82 -11.94 10.00 6.17
CA LEU A 82 -10.81 9.49 5.40
C LEU A 82 -9.97 8.48 6.19
N MET A 83 -9.68 8.76 7.46
CA MET A 83 -8.92 7.84 8.32
C MET A 83 -9.65 6.51 8.53
N ARG A 84 -10.95 6.54 8.83
CA ARG A 84 -11.77 5.32 8.96
C ARG A 84 -11.84 4.54 7.64
N ALA A 85 -12.05 5.26 6.54
CA ALA A 85 -12.07 4.75 5.17
C ALA A 85 -10.79 3.99 4.82
N ALA A 86 -9.63 4.61 5.05
CA ALA A 86 -8.32 4.03 4.80
C ALA A 86 -8.10 2.76 5.63
N LEU A 87 -8.45 2.80 6.92
CA LEU A 87 -8.30 1.65 7.81
C LEU A 87 -9.19 0.47 7.38
N ALA A 88 -10.44 0.75 7.01
CA ALA A 88 -11.35 -0.28 6.52
C ALA A 88 -10.84 -0.91 5.21
N ALA A 89 -10.32 -0.11 4.28
CA ALA A 89 -9.70 -0.59 3.06
C ALA A 89 -8.48 -1.49 3.35
N ALA A 90 -7.65 -1.08 4.32
CA ALA A 90 -6.49 -1.84 4.74
C ALA A 90 -6.85 -3.21 5.33
N LEU A 91 -7.88 -3.23 6.17
CA LEU A 91 -8.41 -4.45 6.76
C LEU A 91 -9.03 -5.38 5.71
N LEU A 92 -9.83 -4.86 4.78
CA LEU A 92 -10.43 -5.65 3.69
C LEU A 92 -9.35 -6.31 2.82
N GLY A 93 -8.34 -5.55 2.41
CA GLY A 93 -7.24 -6.08 1.60
C GLY A 93 -6.46 -7.17 2.33
N ASN A 94 -6.15 -6.97 3.62
CA ASN A 94 -5.44 -7.96 4.43
C ASN A 94 -6.29 -9.20 4.76
N ALA A 95 -7.62 -9.09 4.71
CA ALA A 95 -8.54 -10.22 4.85
C ALA A 95 -8.75 -11.01 3.54
N GLY A 96 -8.15 -10.57 2.43
CA GLY A 96 -8.35 -11.19 1.10
C GLY A 96 -9.66 -10.80 0.43
N LEU A 97 -10.28 -9.70 0.84
CA LEU A 97 -11.52 -9.17 0.26
C LEU A 97 -11.21 -8.06 -0.76
N LEU A 98 -12.20 -7.76 -1.61
CA LEU A 98 -12.12 -6.62 -2.54
C LEU A 98 -12.09 -5.31 -1.76
N VAL A 99 -11.18 -4.43 -2.16
CA VAL A 99 -11.01 -3.09 -1.60
C VAL A 99 -11.81 -2.08 -2.44
N PRO A 100 -12.61 -1.16 -1.86
CA PRO A 100 -13.43 -0.20 -2.59
C PRO A 100 -12.60 0.99 -3.12
N CYS A 101 -11.68 0.70 -4.02
CA CYS A 101 -10.78 1.65 -4.68
C CYS A 101 -10.48 1.20 -6.11
N ALA A 102 -10.02 2.11 -6.97
CA ALA A 102 -9.63 1.79 -8.34
C ALA A 102 -8.31 1.01 -8.41
N ARG A 103 -7.37 1.30 -7.49
CA ARG A 103 -6.10 0.57 -7.34
C ARG A 103 -5.71 0.50 -5.87
N ALA A 104 -5.10 -0.61 -5.48
CA ALA A 104 -4.71 -0.86 -4.10
C ALA A 104 -3.37 -1.60 -4.08
N LYS A 105 -2.38 -1.04 -3.41
CA LYS A 105 -1.15 -1.72 -2.98
C LYS A 105 -1.11 -1.61 -1.46
N LEU A 106 -1.11 -2.75 -0.78
CA LEU A 106 -1.18 -2.78 0.68
C LEU A 106 -0.06 -3.67 1.23
N PRO A 107 0.61 -3.22 2.29
CA PRO A 107 1.50 -4.08 3.03
C PRO A 107 0.68 -5.06 3.87
N ARG A 108 1.34 -6.11 4.36
CA ARG A 108 0.74 -7.00 5.35
C ARG A 108 0.84 -6.36 6.73
N TYR A 109 -0.31 -6.13 7.37
CA TYR A 109 -0.36 -5.56 8.71
C TYR A 109 -0.63 -6.64 9.75
N ASP A 110 0.07 -6.56 10.88
CA ASP A 110 -0.17 -7.43 12.05
C ASP A 110 -1.24 -6.87 12.99
N LEU A 111 -1.44 -5.54 12.99
CA LEU A 111 -2.38 -4.86 13.88
C LEU A 111 -3.07 -3.69 13.17
N PHE A 112 -4.39 -3.60 13.35
CA PHE A 112 -5.21 -2.46 12.98
C PHE A 112 -5.73 -1.78 14.24
N ALA A 113 -5.33 -0.53 14.49
CA ALA A 113 -5.77 0.24 15.64
C ALA A 113 -6.35 1.58 15.19
N LEU A 114 -7.49 1.95 15.78
CA LEU A 114 -8.14 3.23 15.54
C LEU A 114 -8.46 3.92 16.87
N ARG A 115 -7.97 5.14 17.04
CA ARG A 115 -8.37 6.01 18.14
C ARG A 115 -9.05 7.25 17.60
N THR A 116 -10.37 7.29 17.67
CA THR A 116 -11.18 8.48 17.37
C THR A 116 -11.80 9.04 18.65
N ALA A 117 -12.15 10.33 18.66
CA ALA A 117 -12.87 10.94 19.77
C ALA A 117 -14.30 10.37 19.89
N SER A 118 -14.83 10.28 21.11
CA SER A 118 -16.12 9.61 21.39
C SER A 118 -17.34 10.27 20.75
N HIS A 119 -17.25 11.55 20.37
CA HIS A 119 -18.33 12.29 19.70
C HIS A 119 -18.28 12.19 18.17
N ASP A 120 -17.29 11.48 17.64
CA ASP A 120 -17.11 11.30 16.21
C ASP A 120 -17.90 10.04 15.77
N LEU A 121 -19.23 10.15 15.84
CA LEU A 121 -20.17 9.18 15.26
C LEU A 121 -20.44 9.55 13.78
N PRO A 122 -20.54 8.56 12.88
CA PRO A 122 -20.83 8.78 11.45
C PRO A 122 -22.16 9.47 11.17
#